data_AF-A0A1H3X2F9-F1
#
_entry.id   AF-A0A1H3X2F9-F1
#
_cell.length_a   1.000
_cell.length_b   1.000
_cell.length_c   1.000
_cell.angle_alpha   90.00
_cell.angle_beta   90.00
_cell.angle_gamma   90.00
#
_symmetry.space_group_name_H-M   'P 1'
#
loop_
_entity.id
_entity.type
_entity.pdbx_description
1 polymer ?
#
loop_
_entity_poly.entity_id
_entity_poly.type
_entity_poly.pdbx_seq_one_letter_code
_entity_poly.pdbx_strand_id
1 'polypeptide(L)'
;MERTPTGTPVGVDDPYEHADRCDHLTDDGRCRFALERAGDDPEFAAARRADDYACVVAGDADWCDCPHYRSTTDGRECRRCGLEEVRMAHENARPLLEEHHLSYGSSGDDADHEITVALCRWCHAKVHEGWARVDDDASPDAEAMAAREARRSKEQSEFGFQTAAERDDRE
;
A
#
# COMPACT_ATOMS: atom_id res chain seq x y z
N MET A 1 12.38 -14.37 -19.82
CA MET A 1 12.05 -13.88 -18.48
C MET A 1 13.24 -13.11 -18.00
N GLU A 2 13.26 -11.83 -18.35
CA GLU A 2 14.31 -10.91 -17.91
C GLU A 2 14.09 -10.68 -16.41
N ARG A 3 15.14 -10.94 -15.63
CA ARG A 3 15.13 -10.83 -14.16
C ARG A 3 15.80 -9.50 -13.82
N THR A 4 15.27 -8.80 -12.82
CA THR A 4 16.03 -7.71 -12.18
C THR A 4 17.36 -8.26 -11.64
N PRO A 5 18.43 -7.45 -11.58
CA PRO A 5 19.78 -7.90 -11.20
C PRO A 5 19.88 -8.65 -9.85
N THR A 6 18.86 -8.53 -8.99
CA THR A 6 18.80 -9.12 -7.65
C THR A 6 17.88 -10.35 -7.52
N GLY A 7 17.24 -10.79 -8.60
CA GLY A 7 16.67 -12.15 -8.70
C GLY A 7 15.50 -12.53 -7.78
N THR A 8 14.78 -11.59 -7.17
CA THR A 8 13.54 -11.89 -6.42
C THR A 8 12.33 -11.64 -7.33
N PRO A 9 11.36 -12.56 -7.44
CA PRO A 9 10.11 -12.30 -8.15
C PRO A 9 9.31 -11.25 -7.35
N VAL A 10 9.41 -9.99 -7.77
CA VAL A 10 8.58 -8.87 -7.29
C VAL A 10 7.16 -8.93 -7.86
N GLY A 11 6.87 -9.92 -8.71
CA GLY A 11 5.55 -10.15 -9.28
C GLY A 11 5.10 -9.14 -10.32
N VAL A 12 5.99 -8.25 -10.79
CA VAL A 12 5.74 -7.19 -11.79
C VAL A 12 6.94 -7.06 -12.73
N ASP A 13 6.72 -6.51 -13.93
CA ASP A 13 7.81 -6.20 -14.88
C ASP A 13 8.38 -4.82 -14.62
N ASP A 14 7.53 -3.84 -14.33
CA ASP A 14 7.91 -2.49 -13.92
C ASP A 14 7.15 -2.06 -12.63
N PRO A 15 7.84 -1.89 -11.49
CA PRO A 15 7.23 -1.38 -10.25
C PRO A 15 6.55 -0.02 -10.40
N TYR A 16 7.01 0.84 -11.31
CA TYR A 16 6.53 2.21 -11.45
C TYR A 16 5.14 2.28 -12.10
N GLU A 17 4.72 1.25 -12.84
CA GLU A 17 3.34 1.13 -13.33
C GLU A 17 2.30 0.98 -12.19
N HIS A 18 2.78 0.70 -10.97
CA HIS A 18 1.96 0.55 -9.77
C HIS A 18 2.12 1.70 -8.78
N ALA A 19 2.92 2.71 -9.12
CA ALA A 19 3.21 3.83 -8.24
C ALA A 19 2.18 4.97 -8.41
N ASP A 20 1.94 5.71 -7.34
CA ASP A 20 0.98 6.83 -7.27
C ASP A 20 1.71 8.10 -6.77
N ARG A 21 0.98 9.10 -6.28
CA ARG A 21 1.52 10.30 -5.65
C ARG A 21 2.49 9.92 -4.52
N CYS A 22 3.59 10.66 -4.43
CA CYS A 22 4.57 10.41 -3.38
C CYS A 22 3.97 10.55 -1.97
N ASP A 23 4.27 9.61 -1.09
CA ASP A 23 3.82 9.58 0.30
C ASP A 23 4.29 10.82 1.09
N HIS A 24 5.37 11.46 0.65
CA HIS A 24 5.89 12.69 1.24
C HIS A 24 5.23 13.96 0.72
N LEU A 25 4.36 13.87 -0.28
CA LEU A 25 3.60 15.01 -0.78
C LEU A 25 2.53 15.41 0.25
N THR A 26 2.60 16.63 0.75
CA THR A 26 1.55 17.22 1.59
C THR A 26 0.43 17.80 0.71
N ASP A 27 -0.73 18.05 1.31
CA ASP A 27 -1.89 18.60 0.60
C ASP A 27 -1.64 20.00 0.00
N ASP A 28 -0.70 20.75 0.57
CA ASP A 28 -0.28 22.07 0.10
C ASP A 28 0.93 22.02 -0.85
N GLY A 29 1.30 20.84 -1.36
CA GLY A 29 2.31 20.68 -2.41
C GLY A 29 3.76 20.57 -1.92
N ARG A 30 3.98 20.54 -0.60
CA ARG A 30 5.32 20.52 -0.01
C ARG A 30 5.83 19.11 0.27
N CYS A 31 7.15 19.00 0.40
CA CYS A 31 7.85 17.75 0.68
C CYS A 31 8.00 17.54 2.20
N ARG A 32 7.18 16.63 2.76
CA ARG A 32 7.26 16.21 4.17
C ARG A 32 8.65 15.68 4.54
N PHE A 33 9.29 14.92 3.66
CA PHE A 33 10.65 14.41 3.90
C PHE A 33 11.64 15.55 4.17
N ALA A 34 11.69 16.57 3.31
CA ALA A 34 12.60 17.70 3.51
C ALA A 34 12.26 18.57 4.73
N LEU A 35 11.00 18.57 5.17
CA LEU A 35 10.54 19.31 6.36
C LEU A 35 10.89 18.57 7.66
N GLU A 36 10.65 17.26 7.72
CA GLU A 36 10.73 16.47 8.96
C GLU A 36 12.05 15.70 9.11
N ARG A 37 12.70 15.37 7.99
CA ARG A 37 13.89 14.50 7.92
C ARG A 37 15.09 15.20 7.28
N ALA A 38 15.20 16.52 7.45
CA ALA A 38 16.30 17.31 6.89
C ALA A 38 17.71 16.86 7.32
N GLY A 39 17.83 16.11 8.42
CA GLY A 39 19.11 15.54 8.87
C GLY A 39 19.52 14.28 8.12
N ASP A 40 18.56 13.54 7.54
CA ASP A 40 18.82 12.27 6.85
C ASP A 40 19.43 12.53 5.46
N ASP A 41 19.03 13.62 4.79
CA ASP A 41 19.66 14.13 3.58
C ASP A 41 19.67 15.69 3.59
N PRO A 42 20.74 16.30 4.14
CA PRO A 42 20.85 17.75 4.26
C PRO A 42 20.93 18.48 2.92
N GLU A 43 21.51 17.86 1.90
CA GLU A 43 21.67 18.48 0.57
C GLU A 43 20.32 18.54 -0.15
N PHE A 44 19.56 17.44 -0.14
CA PHE A 44 18.19 17.42 -0.64
C PHE A 44 17.32 18.42 0.12
N ALA A 45 17.39 18.44 1.44
CA ALA A 45 16.61 19.37 2.24
C ALA A 45 16.97 20.84 1.98
N ALA A 46 18.25 21.14 1.71
CA ALA A 46 18.69 22.49 1.32
C ALA A 46 18.18 22.87 -0.07
N ALA A 47 18.24 21.96 -1.05
CA ALA A 47 17.69 22.18 -2.38
C ALA A 47 16.17 22.42 -2.33
N ARG A 48 15.44 21.60 -1.56
CA ARG A 48 14.00 21.80 -1.33
C ARG A 48 13.72 23.11 -0.62
N ARG A 49 14.50 23.50 0.40
CA ARG A 49 14.34 24.79 1.09
C ARG A 49 14.51 25.98 0.13
N ALA A 50 15.44 25.90 -0.82
CA ALA A 50 15.61 26.94 -1.83
C ALA A 50 14.43 27.06 -2.80
N ASP A 51 13.60 26.02 -2.87
CA ASP A 51 12.41 25.88 -3.72
C ASP A 51 11.12 25.84 -2.87
N ASP A 52 11.08 26.60 -1.76
CA ASP A 52 9.93 26.70 -0.84
C ASP A 52 9.37 25.35 -0.35
N TYR A 53 10.23 24.34 -0.28
CA TYR A 53 9.92 22.94 0.03
C TYR A 53 8.99 22.26 -0.97
N ALA A 54 8.89 22.73 -2.21
CA ALA A 54 8.10 22.08 -3.25
C ALA A 54 8.49 20.60 -3.38
N CYS A 55 7.48 19.71 -3.37
CA CYS A 55 7.73 18.31 -3.64
C CYS A 55 8.10 18.13 -5.11
N VAL A 56 9.21 17.43 -5.37
CA VAL A 56 9.74 17.20 -6.73
C VAL A 56 8.65 16.66 -7.65
N VAL A 57 7.92 15.63 -7.18
CA VAL A 57 6.93 14.91 -7.98
C VAL A 57 5.51 15.47 -7.85
N ALA A 58 5.34 16.66 -7.28
CA ALA A 58 4.04 17.34 -7.24
C ALA A 58 3.72 18.11 -8.54
N GLY A 59 4.74 18.39 -9.34
CA GLY A 59 4.61 19.06 -10.64
C GLY A 59 4.70 18.07 -11.81
N ASP A 60 5.20 18.56 -12.95
CA ASP A 60 5.40 17.75 -14.17
C ASP A 60 6.70 16.94 -14.16
N ALA A 61 7.46 16.96 -13.06
CA ALA A 61 8.71 16.22 -12.95
C ALA A 61 8.42 14.72 -12.79
N ASP A 62 9.29 13.90 -13.37
CA ASP A 62 9.14 12.45 -13.30
C ASP A 62 9.52 11.95 -11.90
N TRP A 63 8.91 10.86 -11.46
CA TRP A 63 9.24 10.23 -10.18
C TRP A 63 10.73 9.87 -10.07
N CYS A 64 11.42 9.67 -11.20
CA CYS A 64 12.84 9.37 -11.28
C CYS A 64 13.74 10.53 -10.80
N ASP A 65 13.22 11.76 -10.77
CA ASP A 65 13.96 12.95 -10.34
C ASP A 65 14.04 13.10 -8.81
N CYS A 66 13.27 12.30 -8.06
CA CYS A 66 13.16 12.43 -6.61
C CYS A 66 13.87 11.28 -5.88
N PRO A 67 15.08 11.44 -5.33
CA PRO A 67 15.82 10.35 -4.68
C PRO A 67 15.08 9.71 -3.49
N HIS A 68 14.15 10.44 -2.87
CA HIS A 68 13.32 10.01 -1.74
C HIS A 68 11.89 9.67 -2.18
N TYR A 69 11.66 9.32 -3.45
CA TYR A 69 10.33 8.95 -3.89
C TYR A 69 9.87 7.67 -3.20
N ARG A 70 8.66 7.73 -2.67
CA ARG A 70 8.01 6.61 -2.00
C ARG A 70 6.54 6.63 -2.38
N SER A 71 5.99 5.47 -2.72
CA SER A 71 4.57 5.31 -3.03
C SER A 71 4.05 4.04 -2.38
N THR A 72 3.13 4.20 -1.43
CA THR A 72 2.39 3.09 -0.84
C THR A 72 0.90 3.22 -1.20
N THR A 73 0.33 2.19 -1.83
CA THR A 73 -1.12 2.16 -2.10
C THR A 73 -1.91 2.27 -0.79
N ASP A 74 -3.11 2.86 -0.84
CA ASP A 74 -3.93 3.19 0.33
C ASP A 74 -4.37 2.02 1.25
N GLY A 75 -4.11 0.78 0.86
CA GLY A 75 -4.48 -0.40 1.63
C GLY A 75 -5.99 -0.61 1.78
N ARG A 76 -6.80 -0.14 0.82
CA ARG A 76 -8.26 -0.33 0.76
C ARG A 76 -8.66 -1.52 -0.11
N GLU A 77 -7.87 -1.86 -1.12
CA GLU A 77 -8.16 -2.93 -2.07
C GLU A 77 -6.91 -3.72 -2.45
N CYS A 78 -7.05 -5.04 -2.62
CA CYS A 78 -6.01 -5.89 -3.17
C CYS A 78 -5.73 -5.52 -4.63
N ARG A 79 -4.50 -5.08 -4.93
CA ARG A 79 -4.11 -4.64 -6.28
C ARG A 79 -4.29 -5.71 -7.36
N ARG A 80 -4.21 -6.99 -7.01
CA ARG A 80 -4.32 -8.12 -7.94
C ARG A 80 -5.75 -8.58 -8.19
N CYS A 81 -6.57 -8.70 -7.14
CA CYS A 81 -7.87 -9.35 -7.24
C CYS A 81 -9.08 -8.51 -6.83
N GLY A 82 -8.88 -7.25 -6.44
CA GLY A 82 -9.99 -6.36 -6.08
C GLY A 82 -10.65 -6.67 -4.74
N LEU A 83 -10.07 -7.54 -3.89
CA LEU A 83 -10.62 -7.79 -2.56
C LEU A 83 -10.51 -6.52 -1.70
N GLU A 84 -11.64 -5.95 -1.31
CA GLU A 84 -11.70 -4.79 -0.42
C GLU A 84 -11.39 -5.16 1.04
N GLU A 85 -10.64 -4.32 1.74
CA GLU A 85 -10.37 -4.44 3.17
C GLU A 85 -11.63 -4.14 4.01
N VAL A 86 -11.75 -4.84 5.14
CA VAL A 86 -12.77 -4.57 6.16
C VAL A 86 -12.04 -4.57 7.50
N ARG A 87 -11.74 -3.36 8.01
CA ARG A 87 -10.93 -3.18 9.22
C ARG A 87 -11.78 -3.42 10.46
N MET A 88 -11.34 -4.34 11.31
CA MET A 88 -11.97 -4.59 12.61
C MET A 88 -11.30 -3.69 13.65
N ALA A 89 -11.91 -2.54 13.95
CA ALA A 89 -11.30 -1.53 14.86
C ALA A 89 -11.14 -2.02 16.31
N HIS A 90 -11.98 -2.96 16.75
CA HIS A 90 -12.03 -3.42 18.15
C HIS A 90 -11.33 -4.76 18.38
N GLU A 91 -10.63 -5.29 17.38
CA GLU A 91 -10.03 -6.63 17.45
C GLU A 91 -8.61 -6.66 16.92
N ASN A 92 -7.74 -7.42 17.59
CA ASN A 92 -6.39 -7.71 17.12
C ASN A 92 -6.39 -8.82 16.04
N ALA A 93 -7.32 -8.72 15.08
CA ALA A 93 -7.41 -9.66 13.97
C ALA A 93 -6.40 -9.26 12.88
N ARG A 94 -5.64 -10.23 12.36
CA ARG A 94 -4.68 -10.01 11.27
C ARG A 94 -5.40 -9.44 10.03
N PRO A 95 -5.02 -8.30 9.44
CA PRO A 95 -5.72 -7.67 8.31
C PRO A 95 -5.97 -8.59 7.10
N LEU A 96 -6.93 -8.23 6.24
CA LEU A 96 -7.14 -8.97 4.99
C LEU A 96 -6.03 -8.65 3.98
N LEU A 97 -5.62 -7.38 3.95
CA LEU A 97 -4.57 -6.85 3.08
C LEU A 97 -3.25 -6.69 3.84
N GLU A 98 -2.16 -7.06 3.18
CA GLU A 98 -0.79 -6.99 3.64
C GLU A 98 0.02 -6.17 2.61
N GLU A 99 1.04 -5.44 3.08
CA GLU A 99 1.95 -4.68 2.23
C GLU A 99 2.92 -5.62 1.50
N HIS A 100 3.08 -5.38 0.20
CA HIS A 100 3.99 -6.09 -0.68
C HIS A 100 4.91 -5.09 -1.39
N HIS A 101 6.21 -5.19 -1.14
CA HIS A 101 7.22 -4.28 -1.70
C HIS A 101 7.64 -4.74 -3.10
N LEU A 102 7.44 -3.88 -4.10
CA LEU A 102 7.82 -4.12 -5.50
C LEU A 102 9.24 -3.63 -5.79
N SER A 103 9.66 -2.56 -5.13
CA SER A 103 11.02 -2.02 -5.19
C SER A 103 11.48 -1.75 -3.77
N TYR A 104 12.67 -2.24 -3.44
CA TYR A 104 13.41 -1.83 -2.26
C TYR A 104 14.44 -0.82 -2.71
N GLY A 105 14.67 0.23 -1.92
CA GLY A 105 15.81 1.13 -2.13
C GLY A 105 17.08 0.30 -2.26
N SER A 106 17.72 0.40 -3.43
CA SER A 106 18.94 -0.35 -3.70
C SER A 106 20.08 0.34 -2.99
N SER A 107 20.83 -0.38 -2.16
CA SER A 107 22.05 0.15 -1.54
C SER A 107 23.14 0.37 -2.60
N GLY A 108 23.06 1.49 -3.33
CA GLY A 108 23.95 1.92 -4.42
C GLY A 108 23.66 3.37 -4.85
N ASP A 109 24.36 3.88 -5.86
CA ASP A 109 24.18 5.24 -6.43
C ASP A 109 22.80 5.47 -7.12
N ASP A 110 21.92 4.47 -7.14
CA ASP A 110 20.56 4.58 -7.68
C ASP A 110 19.60 5.10 -6.61
N ALA A 111 18.53 5.79 -7.02
CA ALA A 111 17.54 6.34 -6.10
C ALA A 111 16.88 5.27 -5.22
N ASP A 112 16.73 5.55 -3.92
CA ASP A 112 16.16 4.65 -2.91
C ASP A 112 14.62 4.60 -2.97
N HIS A 113 14.07 4.30 -4.15
CA HIS A 113 12.62 4.30 -4.35
C HIS A 113 11.95 3.10 -3.69
N GLU A 114 11.04 3.39 -2.78
CA GLU A 114 10.20 2.39 -2.12
C GLU A 114 8.80 2.43 -2.72
N ILE A 115 8.44 1.36 -3.44
CA ILE A 115 7.10 1.18 -4.02
C ILE A 115 6.45 -0.03 -3.38
N THR A 116 5.30 0.21 -2.76
CA THR A 116 4.58 -0.79 -1.98
C THR A 116 3.12 -0.84 -2.41
N VAL A 117 2.63 -2.06 -2.67
CA VAL A 117 1.22 -2.31 -3.02
C VAL A 117 0.53 -3.15 -1.95
N ALA A 118 -0.77 -3.00 -1.81
CA ALA A 118 -1.58 -3.82 -0.93
C ALA A 118 -2.06 -5.08 -1.66
N LEU A 119 -1.79 -6.25 -1.07
CA LEU A 119 -2.28 -7.54 -1.56
C LEU A 119 -3.05 -8.25 -0.46
N CYS A 120 -4.14 -8.95 -0.81
CA CYS A 120 -4.78 -9.82 0.17
C CYS A 120 -3.85 -10.97 0.54
N ARG A 121 -3.90 -11.45 1.79
CA ARG A 121 -2.99 -12.50 2.31
C ARG A 121 -2.82 -13.72 1.39
N TRP A 122 -3.86 -14.08 0.63
CA TRP A 122 -3.80 -15.19 -0.34
C TRP A 122 -3.08 -14.82 -1.63
N CYS A 123 -3.33 -13.63 -2.20
CA CYS A 123 -2.59 -13.16 -3.37
C CYS A 123 -1.14 -12.87 -3.01
N HIS A 124 -0.91 -12.31 -1.83
CA HIS A 124 0.40 -12.00 -1.30
C HIS A 124 1.30 -13.25 -1.26
N ALA A 125 0.80 -14.35 -0.70
CA ALA A 125 1.50 -15.63 -0.70
C ALA A 125 1.80 -16.13 -2.12
N LYS A 126 0.80 -16.16 -3.01
CA LYS A 126 0.96 -16.63 -4.40
C LYS A 126 2.01 -15.83 -5.18
N VAL A 127 2.04 -14.51 -5.00
CA VAL A 127 3.03 -13.64 -5.65
C VAL A 127 4.43 -13.87 -5.05
N HIS A 128 4.54 -13.93 -3.72
CA HIS A 128 5.82 -14.19 -3.06
C HIS A 128 6.43 -15.55 -3.40
N GLU A 129 5.60 -16.58 -3.55
CA GLU A 129 6.03 -17.93 -3.92
C GLU A 129 6.34 -18.05 -5.43
N GLY A 130 6.15 -16.96 -6.20
CA GLY A 130 6.42 -16.91 -7.63
C GLY A 130 5.41 -17.69 -8.48
N TRP A 131 4.23 -17.99 -7.95
CA TRP A 131 3.16 -18.72 -8.66
C TRP A 131 2.24 -17.79 -9.46
N ALA A 132 2.27 -16.50 -9.14
CA ALA A 132 1.39 -15.49 -9.69
C ALA A 132 2.12 -14.15 -9.84
N ARG A 133 1.55 -13.28 -10.67
CA ARG A 133 1.95 -11.89 -10.83
C ARG A 133 0.88 -10.94 -10.30
N VAL A 134 1.28 -9.73 -9.96
CA VAL A 134 0.35 -8.68 -9.49
C VAL A 134 -0.57 -8.23 -10.61
N ASP A 135 -0.08 -8.21 -11.86
CA ASP A 135 -0.81 -7.81 -13.05
C ASP A 135 -1.71 -8.91 -13.66
N ASP A 136 -1.72 -10.12 -13.09
CA ASP A 136 -2.61 -11.19 -13.53
C ASP A 136 -4.09 -10.79 -13.34
N ASP A 137 -4.92 -11.08 -14.34
CA ASP A 137 -6.38 -11.04 -14.18
C ASP A 137 -6.82 -12.14 -13.19
N ALA A 138 -7.30 -11.73 -12.02
CA ALA A 138 -7.64 -12.64 -10.94
C ALA A 138 -8.90 -12.19 -10.20
N SER A 139 -9.78 -13.16 -9.90
CA SER A 139 -10.86 -12.96 -8.93
C SER A 139 -10.41 -13.36 -7.51
N PRO A 140 -11.01 -12.81 -6.44
CA PRO A 140 -10.69 -13.19 -5.08
C PRO A 140 -10.90 -14.70 -4.85
N ASP A 141 -10.02 -15.27 -4.02
CA ASP A 141 -10.16 -16.66 -3.59
C ASP A 141 -11.46 -16.85 -2.79
N ALA A 142 -12.06 -18.05 -2.85
CA ALA A 142 -13.29 -18.34 -2.10
C ALA A 142 -13.06 -18.16 -0.59
N GLU A 143 -11.89 -18.53 -0.08
CA GLU A 143 -11.52 -18.29 1.32
C GLU A 143 -11.35 -16.80 1.64
N ALA A 144 -10.88 -16.02 0.66
CA ALA A 144 -10.74 -14.57 0.78
C ALA A 144 -12.09 -13.88 0.90
N MET A 145 -13.03 -14.28 0.05
CA MET A 145 -14.42 -13.81 0.11
C MET A 145 -15.08 -14.22 1.42
N ALA A 146 -14.93 -15.47 1.85
CA ALA A 146 -15.51 -15.95 3.10
C ALA A 146 -14.99 -15.16 4.32
N ALA A 147 -13.69 -14.86 4.37
CA ALA A 147 -13.12 -14.06 5.45
C ALA A 147 -13.62 -12.61 5.44
N ARG A 148 -13.76 -12.01 4.27
CA ARG A 148 -14.32 -10.66 4.12
C ARG A 148 -15.77 -10.60 4.59
N GLU A 149 -16.61 -11.53 4.13
CA GLU A 149 -18.03 -11.56 4.51
C GLU A 149 -18.22 -11.89 6.00
N ALA A 150 -17.34 -12.70 6.59
CA ALA A 150 -17.34 -12.91 8.04
C ALA A 150 -17.09 -11.61 8.82
N ARG A 151 -16.16 -10.77 8.36
CA ARG A 151 -15.91 -9.45 8.97
C ARG A 151 -17.08 -8.50 8.80
N ARG A 152 -17.64 -8.41 7.58
CA ARG A 152 -18.81 -7.56 7.32
C ARG A 152 -20.02 -7.96 8.15
N SER A 153 -20.25 -9.26 8.31
CA SER A 153 -21.33 -9.77 9.16
C SER A 153 -21.12 -9.38 10.62
N LYS A 154 -19.87 -9.38 11.08
CA LYS A 154 -19.51 -9.00 12.43
C LYS A 154 -19.67 -7.49 12.67
N GLU A 155 -19.14 -6.66 11.78
CA GLU A 155 -19.34 -5.21 11.81
C GLU A 155 -20.83 -4.88 11.86
N GLN A 156 -21.65 -5.50 11.00
CA GLN A 156 -23.10 -5.35 11.03
C GLN A 156 -23.74 -5.80 12.36
N SER A 157 -23.23 -6.87 12.99
CA SER A 157 -23.74 -7.30 14.30
C SER A 157 -23.40 -6.34 15.43
N GLU A 158 -22.25 -5.65 15.36
CA GLU A 158 -21.86 -4.63 16.34
C GLU A 158 -22.68 -3.35 16.20
N PHE A 159 -23.05 -2.98 14.97
CA PHE A 159 -24.02 -1.90 14.69
C PHE A 159 -25.49 -2.34 14.83
N GLY A 160 -25.72 -3.63 15.09
CA GLY A 160 -27.06 -4.21 15.22
C GLY A 160 -27.74 -3.73 16.49
N PHE A 161 -28.69 -2.81 16.35
CA PHE A 161 -29.59 -2.45 17.44
C PHE A 161 -30.55 -3.63 17.71
N GLN A 162 -30.43 -4.27 18.86
CA GLN A 162 -31.45 -5.21 19.33
C GLN A 162 -32.66 -4.44 19.82
N THR A 163 -33.83 -4.70 19.24
CA THR A 163 -35.08 -4.11 19.71
C THR A 163 -35.48 -4.70 21.05
N ALA A 164 -36.29 -3.96 21.82
CA ALA A 164 -36.75 -4.41 23.14
C ALA A 164 -37.57 -5.71 23.06
N ALA A 165 -38.31 -5.93 21.97
CA ALA A 165 -39.10 -7.15 21.75
C ALA A 165 -38.20 -8.40 21.61
N GLU A 166 -37.07 -8.27 20.94
CA GLU A 166 -36.10 -9.38 20.76
C GLU A 166 -35.37 -9.77 22.05
N ARG A 167 -35.42 -8.92 23.10
CA ARG A 167 -34.89 -9.25 24.43
C ARG A 167 -35.89 -10.04 25.28
N ASP A 168 -37.18 -9.73 25.17
CA ASP A 168 -38.25 -10.30 25.99
C ASP A 168 -38.54 -11.78 25.63
N ASP A 169 -38.38 -12.16 24.36
CA ASP A 169 -38.59 -13.53 23.87
C ASP A 169 -37.51 -14.55 24.34
N ARG A 170 -36.48 -14.11 25.08
CA ARG A 170 -35.33 -14.94 25.47
C ARG A 170 -35.25 -15.22 26.98
N GLU A 171 -36.25 -14.80 27.76
CA GLU A 171 -36.41 -15.07 29.20
C GLU A 171 -37.42 -16.19 29.51
#